data_AF-A0A1Q7MKI6-F1
#
_entry.id   AF-A0A1Q7MKI6-F1
#
_cell.length_a   1.000
_cell.length_b   1.000
_cell.length_c   1.000
_cell.angle_alpha   90.00
_cell.angle_beta   90.00
_cell.angle_gamma   90.00
#
_symmetry.space_group_name_H-M   'P 1'
#
loop_
_entity.id
_entity.type
_entity.pdbx_description
1 polymer ?
#
loop_
_entity_poly.entity_id
_entity_poly.type
_entity_poly.pdbx_seq_one_letter_code
_entity_poly.pdbx_strand_id
1 'polypeptide(L)' 'MRWELIPKPRSIFLKVKCPKCANEQVIFERTSNYVKCTVCDELLAQPTGGKAEIRGEILQPLA' A
#
# COMPACT_ATOMS: atom_id res chain seq x y z
N MET A 1 10.82 -20.47 -12.76
CA MET A 1 9.37 -20.26 -12.90
C MET A 1 8.66 -21.40 -12.18
N ARG A 2 7.80 -21.11 -11.21
CA ARG A 2 6.92 -22.13 -10.60
C ARG A 2 5.61 -22.04 -11.37
N TRP A 3 5.32 -23.04 -12.19
CA TRP A 3 4.06 -23.11 -12.92
C TRP A 3 3.03 -23.66 -11.92
N GLU A 4 2.28 -22.78 -11.28
CA GLU A 4 1.06 -23.17 -10.57
C GLU A 4 -0.06 -23.26 -11.60
N LEU A 5 -0.90 -24.31 -11.49
CA LEU A 5 -2.06 -24.51 -12.36
C LEU A 5 -3.03 -23.33 -12.35
N ILE A 6 -3.08 -22.57 -11.25
CA ILE A 6 -3.83 -21.31 -11.12
C ILE A 6 -2.91 -20.29 -10.45
N PRO A 7 -2.40 -19.27 -11.16
CA PRO A 7 -1.53 -18.26 -10.56
C PRO A 7 -2.33 -17.35 -9.63
N LYS A 8 -1.87 -17.20 -8.39
CA LYS A 8 -2.42 -16.21 -7.44
C LYS A 8 -1.60 -14.91 -7.47
N PRO A 9 -2.26 -13.74 -7.36
CA PRO A 9 -1.54 -12.49 -7.22
C PRO A 9 -0.74 -12.49 -5.91
N ARG A 10 0.50 -12.00 -5.97
CA ARG A 10 1.38 -11.84 -4.79
C ARG A 10 1.20 -10.49 -4.08
N SER A 11 0.26 -9.68 -4.55
CA SER A 11 -0.02 -8.33 -4.06
C SER A 11 -1.21 -8.35 -3.13
N ILE A 12 -1.12 -7.55 -2.07
CA ILE A 12 -2.17 -7.40 -1.05
C ILE A 12 -2.56 -5.93 -0.90
N PHE A 13 -3.72 -5.69 -0.31
CA PHE A 13 -4.10 -4.36 0.16
C PHE A 13 -3.62 -4.18 1.59
N LEU A 14 -3.27 -2.95 1.96
CA LEU A 14 -2.76 -2.60 3.27
C LEU A 14 -3.62 -1.47 3.79
N LYS A 15 -4.13 -1.61 5.03
CA LYS A 15 -4.72 -0.48 5.73
C LYS A 15 -3.60 0.27 6.45
N VAL A 16 -3.41 1.52 6.08
CA VAL A 16 -2.36 2.39 6.60
C VAL A 16 -2.98 3.57 7.31
N LYS A 17 -2.46 3.89 8.48
CA LYS A 17 -2.82 5.07 9.26
C LYS A 17 -1.83 6.17 8.98
N CYS A 18 -2.35 7.35 8.64
CA CYS A 18 -1.54 8.54 8.45
C CYS A 18 -1.00 9.02 9.81
N PRO A 19 0.33 9.23 9.96
CA PRO A 19 0.92 9.68 11.22
C PRO A 19 0.53 11.12 11.59
N LYS A 20 0.07 11.92 10.62
CA LYS A 20 -0.19 13.36 10.79
C LYS A 20 -1.64 13.69 11.15
N CYS A 21 -2.60 13.01 10.54
CA CYS A 21 -4.03 13.28 10.72
C CYS A 21 -4.82 12.07 11.26
N ALA A 22 -4.14 10.97 11.60
CA ALA A 22 -4.73 9.72 12.06
C ALA A 22 -5.75 9.08 11.09
N ASN A 23 -5.87 9.58 9.86
CA ASN A 23 -6.76 9.04 8.85
C ASN A 23 -6.34 7.63 8.45
N GLU A 24 -7.29 6.71 8.40
CA GLU A 24 -7.09 5.36 7.88
C GLU A 24 -7.35 5.34 6.38
N GLN A 25 -6.39 4.84 5.62
CA GLN A 25 -6.51 4.72 4.17
C GLN A 25 -6.09 3.32 3.72
N VAL A 26 -6.84 2.75 2.79
CA VAL A 26 -6.48 1.48 2.16
C VAL A 26 -5.59 1.80 0.95
N ILE A 27 -4.39 1.23 0.92
CA ILE A 27 -3.44 1.39 -0.17
C ILE A 27 -3.06 0.03 -0.74
N PHE A 28 -2.61 0.02 -1.99
CA PHE A 28 -2.13 -1.19 -2.65
C PHE A 28 -0.63 -1.35 -2.44
N GLU A 29 -0.18 -2.55 -2.02
CA GLU A 29 1.25 -2.83 -1.71
C GLU A 29 2.18 -2.51 -2.90
N ARG A 30 1.71 -2.69 -4.13
CA ARG A 30 2.48 -2.44 -5.36
C ARG A 30 1.94 -1.25 -6.14
N THR A 31 1.68 -0.13 -5.46
CA THR A 31 1.22 1.08 -6.16
C THR A 31 2.26 1.57 -7.17
N SER A 32 1.80 1.92 -8.37
CA SER A 32 2.63 2.52 -9.44
C SER A 32 2.61 4.05 -9.41
N ASN A 33 1.73 4.64 -8.59
CA ASN A 33 1.59 6.08 -8.43
C ASN A 33 1.89 6.50 -6.99
N TYR A 34 2.26 7.77 -6.81
CA TYR A 34 2.35 8.40 -5.51
C TYR A 34 0.96 8.44 -4.86
N VAL A 35 0.84 7.83 -3.68
CA VAL A 35 -0.41 7.82 -2.92
C VAL A 35 -0.29 8.84 -1.80
N LYS A 36 -1.22 9.79 -1.79
CA LYS A 36 -1.31 10.84 -0.77
C LYS A 36 -2.50 10.59 0.15
N CYS A 37 -2.39 11.10 1.37
CA CYS A 37 -3.49 11.11 2.31
C CYS A 37 -4.61 12.02 1.79
N THR A 38 -5.85 11.52 1.77
CA THR A 38 -7.03 12.29 1.31
C THR A 38 -7.33 13.51 2.19
N VAL A 39 -6.84 13.53 3.44
CA VAL A 39 -7.15 14.59 4.42
C VAL A 39 -6.07 15.66 4.49
N CYS A 40 -4.79 15.25 4.56
CA CYS A 40 -3.67 16.17 4.82
C CYS A 40 -2.65 16.27 3.67
N ASP A 41 -2.95 15.64 2.52
CA ASP A 41 -2.10 15.58 1.31
C ASP A 41 -0.67 15.04 1.51
N GLU A 42 -0.42 14.43 2.67
CA GLU A 42 0.88 13.87 3.04
C GLU A 42 1.18 12.61 2.21
N LEU A 43 2.44 12.42 1.83
CA LEU A 43 2.84 11.24 1.05
C LEU A 43 2.76 9.98 1.91
N LEU A 44 1.85 9.06 1.57
CA LEU A 44 1.67 7.80 2.28
C LEU A 44 2.40 6.63 1.61
N ALA A 45 2.44 6.60 0.27
CA ALA A 45 3.18 5.59 -0.46
C ALA A 45 3.91 6.16 -1.68
N GLN A 46 5.16 5.73 -1.85
CA GLN A 46 6.02 6.05 -2.98
C GLN A 46 6.16 4.81 -3.89
N PRO A 47 5.89 4.93 -5.20
CA PRO A 47 6.04 3.81 -6.12
C PRO A 47 7.52 3.47 -6.29
N THR A 48 7.81 2.18 -6.34
CA THR A 48 9.14 1.64 -6.66
C THR A 48 8.99 0.56 -7.74
N GLY A 49 10.09 -0.03 -8.21
CA GLY A 49 10.04 -1.14 -9.18
C GLY A 49 9.38 -2.43 -8.66
N GLY A 50 8.96 -2.47 -7.38
CA GLY A 50 8.34 -3.64 -6.76
C GLY A 50 7.30 -3.27 -5.72
N LYS A 51 7.61 -3.51 -4.44
CA LYS A 51 6.75 -3.10 -3.34
C LYS A 51 6.92 -1.60 -3.11
N ALA A 52 5.82 -0.87 -3.05
CA ALA A 52 5.84 0.55 -2.75
C ALA A 52 6.42 0.80 -1.36
N GLU A 53 7.15 1.90 -1.21
CA GLU A 53 7.63 2.36 0.08
C GLU A 53 6.49 3.05 0.81
N ILE A 54 6.12 2.56 2.00
CA ILE A 54 5.00 3.06 2.79
C ILE A 54 5.56 3.88 3.95
N ARG A 55 5.15 5.14 4.06
CA ARG A 55 5.62 6.08 5.11
C ARG A 55 4.66 6.23 6.29
N GLY A 56 3.52 5.53 6.26
CA GLY A 56 2.54 5.49 7.34
C GLY A 56 2.63 4.21 8.18
N GLU A 57 1.86 4.19 9.27
CA GLU A 57 1.76 3.02 10.14
C GLU A 57 0.84 1.97 9.50
N ILE A 58 1.34 0.77 9.26
CA ILE A 58 0.56 -0.32 8.66
C ILE A 58 -0.24 -1.00 9.78
N LEU A 59 -1.56 -0.86 9.76
CA LEU A 59 -2.44 -1.45 10.77
C LEU A 59 -2.72 -2.92 10.49
N GLN A 60 -3.13 -3.23 9.26
CA GLN A 60 -3.48 -4.61 8.88
C GLN A 60 -3.32 -4.87 7.38
N PRO A 61 -2.85 -6.06 6.99
CA PRO A 61 -2.98 -6.56 5.64
C PRO A 61 -4.43 -7.02 5.38
N LEU A 62 -5.00 -6.53 4.29
CA LEU A 62 -6.27 -6.98 3.72
C LEU A 62 -5.90 -7.94 2.58
N ALA A 63 -5.83 -9.23 2.91
CA ALA A 63 -5.48 -10.32 1.99
C ALA A 63 -6.73 -11.06 1.50
#